data_AF-A0A820SGV0-F1
#
_entry.id   AF-A0A820SGV0-F1
#
_cell.length_a   1.000
_cell.length_b   1.000
_cell.length_c   1.000
_cell.angle_alpha   90.00
_cell.angle_beta   90.00
_cell.angle_gamma   90.00
#
_symmetry.space_group_name_H-M   'P 1'
#
loop_
_entity.id
_entity.type
_entity.pdbx_description
1 polymer ?
#
loop_
_entity_poly.entity_id
_entity_poly.type
_entity_poly.pdbx_seq_one_letter_code
_entity_poly.pdbx_strand_id
1 'polypeptide(L)'
;MQTSTNYDQQAKEELDAIRKQINRTTNESLESTHRMVNLVVESDDASKNTMKMIQEQGEQLNRIEHSLGNIDAGMTEAEKNLTDLQKCCGLCVLPWKGVRRTYRTFSNKSKIYSCEKTSIRTMEPKHSETAGKEIPKTGYITRITNDDREVSMENNLQVVSNYIDNLKHTAIDMGNALTNQNEQIKRITDKTDVEIERVNEANVQAKDLLQNG
;
A
#
# COMPACT_ATOMS: atom_id res chain seq x y z
N MET A 1 -49.09 48.75 -35.10
CA MET A 1 -47.82 49.24 -34.53
C MET A 1 -47.61 48.86 -33.06
N GLN A 2 -48.65 48.83 -32.20
CA GLN A 2 -48.49 48.46 -30.77
C GLN A 2 -48.22 46.97 -30.49
N THR A 3 -48.59 46.06 -31.40
CA THR A 3 -48.36 44.61 -31.24
C THR A 3 -46.91 44.23 -31.51
N SER A 4 -46.27 44.76 -32.57
CA SER A 4 -44.85 44.49 -32.88
C SER A 4 -43.89 44.98 -31.79
N THR A 5 -44.20 46.10 -31.12
CA THR A 5 -43.40 46.61 -30.00
C THR A 5 -43.49 45.73 -28.74
N ASN A 6 -44.58 44.98 -28.57
CA ASN A 6 -44.78 44.09 -27.42
C ASN A 6 -43.96 42.79 -27.59
N TYR A 7 -43.93 42.22 -28.80
CA TYR A 7 -43.10 41.05 -29.12
C TYR A 7 -41.60 41.33 -29.01
N ASP A 8 -41.13 42.48 -29.50
CA ASP A 8 -39.72 42.88 -29.37
C ASP A 8 -39.29 43.09 -27.91
N GLN A 9 -40.20 43.58 -27.06
CA GLN A 9 -39.94 43.76 -25.64
C GLN A 9 -39.85 42.40 -24.92
N GLN A 10 -40.79 41.50 -25.22
CA GLN A 10 -40.79 40.14 -24.67
C GLN A 10 -39.54 39.36 -25.09
N ALA A 11 -39.12 39.45 -26.36
CA ALA A 11 -37.92 38.77 -26.84
C ALA A 11 -36.63 39.27 -26.15
N LYS A 12 -36.55 40.56 -25.82
CA LYS A 12 -35.42 41.12 -25.05
C LYS A 12 -35.39 40.61 -23.62
N GLU A 13 -36.55 40.54 -22.97
CA GLU A 13 -36.67 40.00 -21.60
C GLU A 13 -36.28 38.53 -21.53
N GLU A 14 -36.70 37.72 -22.52
CA GLU A 14 -36.31 36.30 -22.62
C GLU A 14 -34.80 36.14 -22.85
N LEU A 15 -34.19 36.94 -23.73
CA LEU A 15 -32.74 36.93 -23.96
C LEU A 15 -31.94 37.31 -22.71
N ASP A 16 -32.41 38.31 -21.96
CA ASP A 16 -31.76 38.71 -20.71
C ASP A 16 -31.91 37.65 -19.61
N ALA A 17 -33.06 36.97 -19.54
CA ALA A 17 -33.26 35.84 -18.65
C ALA A 17 -32.29 34.69 -18.96
N ILE A 18 -32.14 34.34 -20.25
CA ILE A 18 -31.19 33.32 -20.70
C ILE A 18 -29.75 33.71 -20.37
N ARG A 19 -29.34 34.95 -20.65
CA ARG A 19 -28.00 35.45 -20.31
C ARG A 19 -27.73 35.40 -18.82
N LYS A 20 -28.72 35.74 -17.99
CA LYS A 20 -28.59 35.64 -16.53
C LYS A 20 -28.41 34.20 -16.07
N GLN A 21 -29.13 33.26 -16.68
CA GLN A 21 -28.99 31.83 -16.40
C GLN A 21 -27.60 31.31 -16.81
N ILE A 22 -27.13 31.64 -18.01
CA ILE A 22 -25.78 31.25 -18.48
C ILE A 22 -24.72 31.74 -17.50
N ASN A 23 -24.74 33.03 -17.14
CA ASN A 23 -23.77 33.60 -16.20
C ASN A 23 -23.81 32.91 -14.83
N ARG A 24 -25.01 32.57 -14.34
CA ARG A 24 -25.17 31.84 -13.09
C ARG A 24 -24.51 30.46 -13.18
N THR A 25 -24.83 29.69 -14.20
CA THR A 25 -24.28 28.34 -14.40
C THR A 25 -22.76 28.37 -14.60
N THR A 26 -22.22 29.34 -15.34
CA THR A 26 -20.77 29.52 -15.51
C THR A 26 -20.08 29.80 -14.17
N ASN A 27 -20.65 30.69 -13.35
CA ASN A 27 -20.08 30.99 -12.03
C ASN A 27 -20.14 29.77 -11.10
N GLU A 28 -21.27 29.05 -11.06
CA GLU A 28 -21.42 27.82 -10.27
C GLU A 28 -20.43 26.73 -10.71
N SER A 29 -20.20 26.61 -12.03
CA SER A 29 -19.23 25.66 -12.60
C SER A 29 -17.79 26.03 -12.19
N LEU A 30 -17.44 27.31 -12.26
CA LEU A 30 -16.12 27.80 -11.84
C LEU A 30 -15.86 27.51 -10.37
N GLU A 31 -16.83 27.82 -9.50
CA GLU A 31 -16.73 27.49 -8.08
C GLU A 31 -16.56 25.98 -7.86
N SER A 32 -17.25 25.15 -8.65
CA SER A 32 -17.07 23.71 -8.60
C SER A 32 -15.64 23.28 -9.00
N THR A 33 -15.05 23.89 -10.02
CA THR A 33 -13.65 23.60 -10.37
C THR A 33 -12.67 24.03 -9.28
N HIS A 34 -12.93 25.12 -8.56
CA HIS A 34 -12.13 25.52 -7.40
C HIS A 34 -12.22 24.51 -6.26
N ARG A 35 -13.43 24.04 -5.93
CA ARG A 35 -13.60 22.98 -4.92
C ARG A 35 -12.86 21.71 -5.34
N MET A 36 -12.92 21.36 -6.62
CA MET A 36 -12.20 20.18 -7.12
C MET A 36 -10.68 20.32 -6.97
N VAL A 37 -10.09 21.48 -7.30
CA VAL A 37 -8.66 21.75 -7.09
C VAL A 37 -8.28 21.56 -5.62
N ASN A 38 -9.05 22.13 -4.69
CA ASN A 38 -8.77 21.99 -3.26
C ASN A 38 -8.82 20.52 -2.81
N LEU A 39 -9.84 19.79 -3.25
CA LEU A 39 -10.01 18.37 -2.89
C LEU A 39 -8.86 17.50 -3.40
N VAL A 40 -8.38 17.72 -4.63
CA VAL A 40 -7.29 16.89 -5.18
C VAL A 40 -5.94 17.24 -4.55
N VAL A 41 -5.71 18.50 -4.18
CA VAL A 41 -4.51 18.91 -3.43
C VAL A 41 -4.50 18.29 -2.04
N GLU A 42 -5.63 18.34 -1.32
CA GLU A 42 -5.78 17.69 -0.02
C GLU A 42 -5.60 16.17 -0.12
N SER A 43 -6.18 15.56 -1.15
CA SER A 43 -6.06 14.12 -1.40
C SER A 43 -4.61 13.71 -1.70
N ASP A 44 -3.86 14.52 -2.45
CA ASP A 44 -2.46 14.27 -2.77
C ASP A 44 -1.58 14.31 -1.51
N ASP A 45 -1.80 15.27 -0.61
CA ASP A 45 -1.08 15.34 0.67
C ASP A 45 -1.40 14.13 1.57
N ALA A 46 -2.68 13.78 1.70
CA ALA A 46 -3.10 12.58 2.42
C ALA A 46 -2.49 11.30 1.82
N SER A 47 -2.40 11.21 0.50
CA SER A 47 -1.79 10.09 -0.23
C SER A 47 -0.29 9.99 0.04
N LYS A 48 0.44 11.13 0.06
CA LYS A 48 1.88 11.16 0.41
C LYS A 48 2.12 10.70 1.84
N ASN A 49 1.32 11.17 2.79
CA ASN A 49 1.39 10.74 4.18
C ASN A 49 1.12 9.24 4.32
N THR A 50 0.12 8.73 3.60
CA THR A 50 -0.21 7.30 3.57
C THR A 50 0.93 6.46 2.98
N MET A 51 1.53 6.91 1.88
CA MET A 51 2.68 6.23 1.26
C MET A 51 3.85 6.13 2.24
N LYS A 52 4.16 7.22 2.96
CA LYS A 52 5.21 7.22 3.99
C LYS A 52 4.94 6.18 5.08
N MET A 53 3.70 6.11 5.58
CA MET A 53 3.33 5.10 6.58
C MET A 53 3.49 3.68 6.04
N ILE A 54 3.10 3.41 4.78
CA ILE A 54 3.29 2.10 4.16
C ILE A 54 4.78 1.75 4.06
N GLN A 55 5.65 2.70 3.72
CA GLN A 55 7.10 2.47 3.69
C GLN A 55 7.65 2.13 5.09
N GLU A 56 7.28 2.91 6.12
CA GLU A 56 7.68 2.66 7.51
C GLU A 56 7.19 1.28 8.01
N GLN A 57 5.97 0.88 7.65
CA GLN A 57 5.44 -0.46 7.94
C GLN A 57 6.24 -1.56 7.25
N GLY A 58 6.63 -1.35 5.99
CA GLY A 58 7.49 -2.28 5.27
C GLY A 58 8.85 -2.47 5.96
N GLU A 59 9.46 -1.40 6.46
CA GLU A 59 10.70 -1.52 7.24
C GLU A 59 10.50 -2.25 8.58
N GLN A 60 9.37 -2.04 9.24
CA GLN A 60 9.01 -2.79 10.46
C GLN A 60 8.91 -4.29 10.17
N LEU A 61 8.26 -4.69 9.07
CA LEU A 61 8.16 -6.09 8.67
C LEU A 61 9.53 -6.69 8.36
N ASN A 62 10.44 -5.95 7.71
CA ASN A 62 11.82 -6.38 7.50
C ASN A 62 12.56 -6.63 8.82
N ARG A 63 12.38 -5.77 9.83
CA ARG A 63 12.97 -5.97 11.16
C ARG A 63 12.41 -7.21 11.85
N ILE A 64 11.11 -7.45 11.73
CA ILE A 64 10.45 -8.65 12.29
C ILE A 64 10.98 -9.91 11.61
N GLU A 65 11.03 -9.93 10.28
CA GLU A 65 11.52 -11.10 9.52
C GLU A 65 12.99 -11.40 9.84
N HIS A 66 13.84 -10.37 10.00
CA HIS A 66 15.22 -10.55 10.44
C HIS A 66 15.30 -11.09 11.87
N SER A 67 14.50 -10.56 12.80
CA SER A 67 14.42 -11.07 14.18
C SER A 67 14.00 -12.54 14.24
N LEU A 68 13.05 -12.96 13.39
CA LEU A 68 12.68 -14.37 13.25
C LEU A 68 13.82 -15.24 12.72
N GLY A 69 14.67 -14.71 11.84
CA GLY A 69 15.92 -15.38 11.44
C GLY A 69 16.89 -15.59 12.61
N ASN A 70 16.99 -14.61 13.52
CA ASN A 70 17.82 -14.75 14.72
C ASN A 70 17.23 -15.78 15.70
N ILE A 71 15.90 -15.80 15.87
CA ILE A 71 15.20 -16.80 16.68
C ILE A 71 15.45 -18.20 16.12
N ASP A 72 15.34 -18.38 14.80
CA ASP A 72 15.61 -19.65 14.13
C ASP A 72 17.02 -20.20 14.42
N ALA A 73 18.02 -19.32 14.32
CA ALA A 73 19.41 -19.65 14.64
C ALA A 73 19.57 -20.04 16.12
N GLY A 74 19.02 -19.22 17.03
CA GLY A 74 19.08 -19.47 18.48
C GLY A 74 18.38 -20.77 18.89
N MET A 75 17.21 -21.05 18.33
CA MET A 75 16.49 -22.31 18.57
C MET A 75 17.25 -23.52 18.04
N THR A 76 17.97 -23.38 16.91
CA THR A 76 18.80 -24.46 16.37
C THR A 76 19.96 -24.80 17.30
N GLU A 77 20.58 -23.78 17.92
CA GLU A 77 21.61 -23.97 18.92
C GLU A 77 21.05 -24.56 20.22
N ALA A 78 19.90 -24.08 20.70
CA ALA A 78 19.24 -24.58 21.89
C ALA A 78 18.87 -26.07 21.77
N GLU A 79 18.29 -26.49 20.64
CA GLU A 79 17.95 -27.89 20.34
C GLU A 79 19.21 -28.80 20.37
N LYS A 80 20.32 -28.32 19.81
CA LYS A 80 21.59 -29.04 19.84
C LYS A 80 22.11 -29.20 21.27
N ASN A 81 22.09 -28.12 22.06
CA ASN A 81 22.53 -28.15 23.45
C ASN A 81 21.67 -29.09 24.31
N LEU A 82 20.34 -29.07 24.15
CA LEU A 82 19.44 -30.01 24.83
C LEU A 82 19.73 -31.47 24.44
N THR A 83 19.96 -31.71 23.15
CA THR A 83 20.34 -33.05 22.65
C THR A 83 21.68 -33.52 23.21
N ASP A 84 22.65 -32.61 23.37
CA ASP A 84 23.96 -32.95 23.91
C ASP A 84 23.91 -33.15 25.43
N LEU A 85 23.11 -32.38 26.17
CA LEU A 85 22.84 -32.61 27.60
C LEU A 85 22.15 -33.97 27.83
N GLN A 86 21.20 -34.34 26.97
CA GLN A 86 20.57 -35.66 27.01
C GLN A 86 21.60 -36.80 26.84
N LYS A 87 22.64 -36.60 26.03
CA LYS A 87 23.75 -37.58 25.89
C LYS A 87 24.73 -37.53 27.06
N CYS A 88 24.94 -36.35 27.67
CA CYS A 88 25.92 -36.11 28.72
C CYS A 88 25.47 -36.56 30.12
N CYS A 89 24.17 -36.67 30.38
CA CYS A 89 23.62 -37.35 31.58
C CYS A 89 23.76 -38.90 31.52
N GLY A 90 24.90 -39.37 30.97
CA GLY A 90 25.19 -40.74 30.57
C GLY A 90 26.29 -41.42 31.37
N LEU A 91 26.29 -41.31 32.71
CA LEU A 91 26.81 -42.40 33.56
C LEU A 91 25.84 -43.60 33.60
N CYS A 92 24.95 -43.72 32.60
CA CYS A 92 24.24 -44.93 32.22
C CYS A 92 23.82 -44.79 30.75
N VAL A 93 24.65 -45.26 29.82
CA VAL A 93 24.23 -45.55 28.44
C VAL A 93 23.24 -46.71 28.51
N LEU A 94 21.95 -46.42 28.71
CA LEU A 94 20.89 -47.43 28.64
C LEU A 94 20.68 -47.80 27.16
N PRO A 95 21.11 -48.99 26.69
CA PRO A 95 21.10 -49.34 25.26
C PRO A 95 19.70 -49.67 24.72
N TRP A 96 18.64 -49.47 25.51
CA TRP A 96 17.31 -50.06 25.29
C TRP A 96 16.18 -49.04 25.10
N LYS A 97 16.45 -47.74 25.19
CA LYS A 97 15.54 -46.72 24.65
C LYS A 97 16.17 -46.13 23.41
N GLY A 98 15.94 -46.79 22.28
CA GLY A 98 16.31 -46.26 20.98
C GLY A 98 15.81 -44.82 20.90
N VAL A 99 16.73 -43.88 20.80
CA VAL A 99 16.44 -42.46 20.62
C VAL A 99 15.59 -42.38 19.37
N ARG A 100 14.26 -42.34 19.55
CA ARG A 100 13.35 -41.98 18.48
C ARG A 100 13.74 -40.55 18.17
N ARG A 101 14.52 -40.37 17.10
CA ARG A 101 14.64 -39.08 16.43
C ARG A 101 13.22 -38.69 16.04
N THR A 102 12.54 -37.97 16.91
CA THR A 102 11.31 -37.26 16.60
C THR A 102 11.66 -36.03 15.75
N TYR A 103 12.47 -36.20 14.70
CA TYR A 103 12.57 -35.24 13.61
C TYR A 103 11.46 -35.51 12.58
N ARG A 104 10.25 -35.84 13.07
CA ARG A 104 9.14 -36.29 12.23
C ARG A 104 8.02 -35.25 12.16
N THR A 105 8.38 -33.97 12.09
CA THR A 105 7.52 -32.87 11.66
C THR A 105 8.24 -31.86 10.75
N PHE A 106 9.53 -32.08 10.45
CA PHE A 106 10.37 -31.06 9.83
C PHE A 106 10.50 -31.14 8.31
N SER A 107 9.47 -31.60 7.60
CA SER A 107 9.57 -31.79 6.13
C SER A 107 9.49 -30.50 5.30
N ASN A 108 9.13 -29.36 5.92
CA ASN A 108 8.92 -28.09 5.21
C ASN A 108 9.74 -26.89 5.72
N LYS A 109 10.53 -27.00 6.79
CA LYS A 109 11.30 -25.88 7.35
C LYS A 109 12.32 -25.29 6.38
N SER A 110 13.00 -26.16 5.63
CA SER A 110 13.97 -25.72 4.60
C SER A 110 13.31 -24.92 3.49
N LYS A 111 12.04 -25.22 3.13
CA LYS A 111 11.30 -24.48 2.11
C LYS A 111 10.90 -23.08 2.61
N ILE A 112 10.42 -22.98 3.84
CA ILE A 112 9.96 -21.71 4.46
C ILE A 112 11.11 -20.70 4.57
N TYR A 113 12.30 -21.15 4.99
CA TYR A 113 13.48 -20.29 5.11
C TYR A 113 14.25 -20.10 3.80
N SER A 114 14.07 -20.96 2.78
CA SER A 114 14.72 -20.79 1.46
C SER A 114 14.12 -19.70 0.57
N CYS A 115 12.94 -19.17 0.91
CA CYS A 115 12.27 -18.10 0.18
C CYS A 115 12.81 -16.71 0.58
N GLU A 116 14.12 -16.51 0.47
CA GLU A 116 14.78 -15.27 0.95
C GLU A 116 15.07 -14.26 -0.18
N LYS A 117 14.83 -14.63 -1.44
CA LYS A 117 15.18 -13.80 -2.61
C LYS A 117 13.98 -13.08 -3.22
N THR A 118 13.27 -12.26 -2.45
CA THR A 118 12.42 -11.21 -3.02
C THR A 118 12.99 -9.86 -2.62
N SER A 119 13.88 -9.35 -3.46
CA SER A 119 14.43 -8.00 -3.36
C SER A 119 13.27 -6.99 -3.37
N ILE A 120 12.98 -6.39 -2.22
CA ILE A 120 12.10 -5.24 -2.12
C ILE A 120 12.79 -4.12 -2.89
N ARG A 121 12.31 -3.83 -4.10
CA ARG A 121 12.76 -2.68 -4.86
C ARG A 121 12.31 -1.44 -4.09
N THR A 122 13.26 -0.68 -3.56
CA THR A 122 13.05 0.71 -3.18
C THR A 122 12.54 1.43 -4.42
N MET A 123 11.23 1.71 -4.46
CA MET A 123 10.64 2.50 -5.52
C MET A 123 10.91 3.96 -5.17
N GLU A 124 11.97 4.52 -5.75
CA GLU A 124 12.10 5.97 -5.85
C GLU A 124 10.93 6.51 -6.69
N PRO A 125 10.30 7.62 -6.27
CA PRO A 125 9.25 8.26 -7.05
C PRO A 125 9.86 8.73 -8.36
N LYS A 126 9.55 8.01 -9.45
CA LYS A 126 9.91 8.47 -10.78
C LYS A 126 8.97 9.60 -11.16
N HIS A 127 9.47 10.83 -11.08
CA HIS A 127 8.90 11.94 -11.82
C HIS A 127 8.99 11.59 -13.32
N SER A 128 7.86 11.19 -13.90
CA SER A 128 7.72 11.09 -15.34
C SER A 128 7.63 12.50 -15.90
N GLU A 129 8.72 12.98 -16.49
CA GLU A 129 8.62 14.02 -17.51
C GLU A 129 7.82 13.44 -18.69
N THR A 130 6.62 13.95 -18.86
CA THR A 130 5.65 13.48 -19.85
C THR A 130 6.17 13.71 -21.26
N ALA A 131 6.75 12.67 -21.87
CA ALA A 131 7.01 12.64 -23.31
C ALA A 131 5.66 12.62 -24.05
N GLY A 132 5.47 13.62 -24.90
CA GLY A 132 4.19 14.01 -25.50
C GLY A 132 3.47 12.89 -26.25
N LYS A 133 2.20 12.70 -25.87
CA LYS A 133 1.15 12.23 -26.78
C LYS A 133 0.22 13.41 -27.02
N GLU A 134 0.23 13.94 -28.25
CA GLU A 134 -0.68 15.00 -28.67
C GLU A 134 -2.12 14.47 -28.62
N ILE A 135 -2.84 14.83 -27.55
CA ILE A 135 -4.29 14.70 -27.48
C ILE A 135 -4.86 15.84 -28.35
N PRO A 136 -5.85 15.59 -29.23
CA PRO A 136 -6.44 16.65 -30.03
C PRO A 136 -7.00 17.73 -29.10
N LYS A 137 -6.48 18.97 -29.24
CA LYS A 137 -6.81 20.13 -28.41
C LYS A 137 -8.26 20.57 -28.62
N THR A 138 -9.20 19.89 -27.99
CA THR A 138 -10.42 20.51 -27.47
C THR A 138 -10.21 20.50 -25.98
N GLY A 139 -10.11 21.67 -25.35
CA GLY A 139 -9.89 21.78 -23.90
C GLY A 139 -10.92 20.98 -23.09
N TYR A 140 -10.68 20.82 -21.79
CA TYR A 140 -11.61 20.17 -20.87
C TYR A 140 -13.02 20.78 -20.91
N ILE A 141 -13.16 22.02 -21.40
CA ILE A 141 -14.41 22.76 -21.48
C ILE A 141 -14.65 23.27 -22.89
N THR A 142 -15.90 23.16 -23.34
CA THR A 142 -16.36 23.86 -24.55
C THR A 142 -16.56 25.33 -24.23
N ARG A 143 -15.88 26.22 -24.97
CA ARG A 143 -16.00 27.66 -24.80
C ARG A 143 -17.30 28.19 -25.40
N ILE A 144 -18.09 28.93 -24.64
CA ILE A 144 -19.38 29.48 -25.07
C ILE A 144 -19.31 31.01 -25.08
N THR A 145 -18.92 31.62 -23.96
CA THR A 145 -18.78 33.08 -23.84
C THR A 145 -17.36 33.56 -24.16
N ASN A 146 -16.38 32.64 -24.13
CA ASN A 146 -14.95 32.90 -24.30
C ASN A 146 -14.45 34.02 -23.37
N ASP A 147 -14.97 34.03 -22.14
CA ASP A 147 -14.57 34.96 -21.09
C ASP A 147 -13.48 34.38 -20.17
N ASP A 148 -12.93 35.22 -19.29
CA ASP A 148 -11.84 34.85 -18.38
C ASP A 148 -12.25 33.75 -17.38
N ARG A 149 -13.54 33.55 -17.12
CA ARG A 149 -14.01 32.48 -16.23
C ARG A 149 -13.85 31.14 -16.90
N GLU A 150 -14.25 31.01 -18.17
CA GLU A 150 -14.04 29.79 -18.94
C GLU A 150 -12.55 29.42 -19.05
N VAL A 151 -11.67 30.42 -19.21
CA VAL A 151 -10.21 30.21 -19.19
C VAL A 151 -9.73 29.76 -17.81
N SER A 152 -10.23 30.36 -16.74
CA SER A 152 -9.87 29.99 -15.37
C SER A 152 -10.35 28.58 -15.02
N MET A 153 -11.56 28.20 -15.46
CA MET A 153 -12.07 26.84 -15.30
C MET A 153 -11.18 25.83 -16.03
N GLU A 154 -10.80 26.11 -17.28
CA GLU A 154 -9.92 25.25 -18.07
C GLU A 154 -8.58 25.02 -17.35
N ASN A 155 -7.98 26.09 -16.82
CA ASN A 155 -6.75 26.01 -16.04
C ASN A 155 -6.92 25.17 -14.76
N ASN A 156 -8.02 25.36 -14.03
CA ASN A 156 -8.34 24.55 -12.84
C ASN A 156 -8.47 23.06 -13.18
N LEU A 157 -9.14 22.73 -14.30
CA LEU A 157 -9.29 21.35 -14.77
C LEU A 157 -7.96 20.73 -15.22
N GLN A 158 -7.08 21.50 -15.85
CA GLN A 158 -5.73 21.04 -16.18
C GLN A 158 -4.90 20.73 -14.92
N VAL A 159 -4.95 21.61 -13.91
CA VAL A 159 -4.30 21.37 -12.61
C VAL A 159 -4.84 20.09 -11.98
N VAL A 160 -6.16 19.92 -11.97
CA VAL A 160 -6.79 18.72 -11.43
C VAL A 160 -6.37 17.46 -12.18
N SER A 161 -6.32 17.49 -13.51
CA SER A 161 -5.84 16.34 -14.29
C SER A 161 -4.44 15.92 -13.88
N ASN A 162 -3.53 16.88 -13.70
CA ASN A 162 -2.16 16.59 -13.28
C ASN A 162 -2.11 15.94 -11.89
N TYR A 163 -2.90 16.43 -10.93
CA TYR A 163 -2.99 15.82 -9.60
C TYR A 163 -3.63 14.43 -9.63
N ILE A 164 -4.67 14.22 -10.45
CA ILE A 164 -5.30 12.90 -10.62
C ILE A 164 -4.29 11.90 -11.20
N ASP A 165 -3.47 12.32 -12.16
CA ASP A 165 -2.41 11.47 -12.71
C ASP A 165 -1.37 11.10 -11.64
N ASN A 166 -0.95 12.05 -10.79
CA ASN A 166 -0.05 11.77 -9.66
C ASN A 166 -0.70 10.83 -8.62
N LEU A 167 -1.96 11.07 -8.27
CA LEU A 167 -2.74 10.23 -7.37
C LEU A 167 -2.85 8.80 -7.91
N LYS A 168 -3.05 8.63 -9.21
CA LYS A 168 -3.07 7.33 -9.87
C LYS A 168 -1.75 6.58 -9.74
N HIS A 169 -0.62 7.26 -9.99
CA HIS A 169 0.70 6.63 -9.83
C HIS A 169 0.92 6.22 -8.37
N THR A 170 0.63 7.12 -7.43
CA THR A 170 0.76 6.84 -6.00
C THR A 170 -0.13 5.67 -5.56
N ALA A 171 -1.36 5.58 -6.08
CA ALA A 171 -2.26 4.45 -5.79
C ALA A 171 -1.73 3.11 -6.31
N ILE A 172 -1.11 3.09 -7.50
CA ILE A 172 -0.45 1.89 -8.04
C ILE A 172 0.73 1.49 -7.15
N ASP A 173 1.57 2.44 -6.76
CA ASP A 173 2.72 2.20 -5.89
C ASP A 173 2.29 1.68 -4.51
N MET A 174 1.22 2.25 -3.92
CA MET A 174 0.65 1.79 -2.66
C MET A 174 0.13 0.35 -2.80
N GLY A 175 -0.58 0.05 -3.89
CA GLY A 175 -1.08 -1.30 -4.15
C GLY A 175 0.03 -2.35 -4.28
N ASN A 176 1.12 -2.00 -4.97
CA ASN A 176 2.29 -2.87 -5.12
C ASN A 176 3.00 -3.09 -3.77
N ALA A 177 3.21 -2.02 -3.00
CA ALA A 177 3.83 -2.08 -1.69
C ALA A 177 3.02 -2.96 -0.73
N LEU A 178 1.69 -2.79 -0.67
CA LEU A 178 0.80 -3.60 0.15
C LEU A 178 0.79 -5.08 -0.29
N THR A 179 0.82 -5.36 -1.60
CA THR A 179 0.88 -6.74 -2.10
C THR A 179 2.16 -7.43 -1.62
N ASN A 180 3.31 -6.77 -1.77
CA ASN A 180 4.60 -7.29 -1.31
C ASN A 180 4.63 -7.50 0.21
N GLN A 181 4.09 -6.54 0.97
CA GLN A 181 4.01 -6.63 2.44
C GLN A 181 3.07 -7.76 2.88
N ASN A 182 1.95 -7.98 2.20
CA ASN A 182 1.05 -9.10 2.47
C ASN A 182 1.72 -10.45 2.25
N GLU A 183 2.54 -10.59 1.20
CA GLU A 183 3.36 -11.79 0.99
C GLU A 183 4.42 -11.97 2.07
N GLN A 184 5.06 -10.88 2.50
CA GLN A 184 6.01 -10.91 3.61
C GLN A 184 5.36 -11.33 4.92
N ILE A 185 4.17 -10.81 5.23
CA ILE A 185 3.40 -11.20 6.41
C ILE A 185 3.12 -12.71 6.39
N LYS A 186 2.72 -13.29 5.25
CA LYS A 186 2.52 -14.74 5.14
C LYS A 186 3.80 -15.53 5.48
N ARG A 187 4.95 -15.12 4.93
CA ARG A 187 6.24 -15.76 5.27
C ARG A 187 6.59 -15.61 6.76
N ILE A 188 6.34 -14.44 7.34
CA ILE A 188 6.53 -14.17 8.77
C ILE A 188 5.63 -15.11 9.59
N THR A 189 4.34 -15.21 9.27
CA THR A 189 3.40 -16.11 9.93
C THR A 189 3.86 -17.56 9.86
N ASP A 190 4.22 -18.05 8.68
CA ASP A 190 4.69 -19.42 8.49
C ASP A 190 5.97 -19.71 9.32
N LYS A 191 6.92 -18.76 9.35
CA LYS A 191 8.14 -18.86 10.18
C LYS A 191 7.80 -18.85 11.66
N THR A 192 6.91 -17.96 12.10
CA THR A 192 6.48 -17.85 13.50
C THR A 192 5.81 -19.13 13.98
N ASP A 193 4.92 -19.74 13.20
CA ASP A 193 4.24 -20.99 13.58
C ASP A 193 5.24 -22.13 13.80
N VAL A 194 6.26 -22.23 12.94
CA VAL A 194 7.37 -23.17 13.10
C VAL A 194 8.15 -22.90 14.38
N GLU A 195 8.55 -21.65 14.64
CA GLU A 195 9.33 -21.32 15.84
C GLU A 195 8.54 -21.53 17.13
N ILE A 196 7.22 -21.32 17.12
CA ILE A 196 6.34 -21.63 18.26
C ILE A 196 6.36 -23.14 18.56
N GLU A 197 6.24 -23.99 17.54
CA GLU A 197 6.31 -25.45 17.72
C GLU A 197 7.67 -25.87 18.30
N ARG A 198 8.77 -25.34 17.75
CA ARG A 198 10.13 -25.63 18.22
C ARG A 198 10.37 -25.22 19.66
N VAL A 199 9.93 -24.02 20.05
CA VAL A 199 10.03 -23.54 21.43
C VAL A 199 9.25 -24.45 22.37
N ASN A 200 8.05 -24.88 21.99
CA ASN A 200 7.25 -25.80 22.81
C ASN A 200 7.93 -27.17 22.96
N GLU A 201 8.47 -27.74 21.89
CA GLU A 201 9.20 -29.01 21.93
C GLU A 201 10.47 -28.92 22.78
N ALA A 202 11.27 -27.87 22.60
CA ALA A 202 12.48 -27.63 23.39
C ALA A 202 12.16 -27.46 24.89
N ASN A 203 11.07 -26.77 25.23
CA ASN A 203 10.60 -26.63 26.60
C ASN A 203 10.19 -27.96 27.22
N VAL A 204 9.51 -28.83 26.47
CA VAL A 204 9.16 -30.19 26.94
C VAL A 204 10.43 -31.01 27.19
N GLN A 205 11.38 -31.00 26.25
CA GLN A 205 12.65 -31.72 26.40
C GLN A 205 13.46 -31.22 27.60
N ALA A 206 13.57 -29.90 27.77
CA ALA A 206 14.28 -29.29 28.90
C ALA A 206 13.64 -29.70 30.23
N LYS A 207 12.30 -29.70 30.31
CA LYS A 207 11.57 -30.14 31.50
C LYS A 207 11.81 -31.62 31.81
N ASP A 208 11.80 -32.48 30.80
CA ASP A 208 12.08 -33.90 30.98
C ASP A 208 13.51 -34.16 31.47
N LEU A 209 14.49 -33.38 30.99
CA LEU A 209 15.88 -33.43 31.47
C LEU A 209 16.00 -32.98 32.94
N LEU A 210 15.24 -31.97 33.35
CA LEU A 210 15.23 -31.53 34.76
C LEU A 210 14.53 -32.52 35.70
N GLN A 211 13.55 -33.28 35.20
CA GLN A 211 12.82 -34.26 36.00
C GLN A 211 13.50 -35.63 36.09
N ASN A 212 14.30 -35.99 35.07
CA ASN A 212 14.94 -37.31 34.97
C ASN A 212 16.48 -37.27 34.99
N GLY A 213 17.09 -36.09 35.06
CA GLY A 213 18.54 -35.88 35.14
C GLY A 213 19.09 -35.84 36.56
#